data_AF-E6NBB0-F1
#
_entry.id   AF-E6NBB0-F1
#
_cell.length_a   1.000
_cell.length_b   1.000
_cell.length_c   1.000
_cell.angle_alpha   90.00
_cell.angle_beta   90.00
_cell.angle_gamma   90.00
#
_symmetry.space_group_name_H-M   'P 1'
#
loop_
_entity.id
_entity.type
_entity.pdbx_description
1 polymer ?
#
loop_
_entity_poly.entity_id
_entity_poly.type
_entity_poly.pdbx_seq_one_letter_code
_entity_poly.pdbx_strand_id
1 'polypeptide(L)'
;MGKSPICALVGELYPRPGESLPITSWDSRPVLSASVASPIQPGVLASLTYKVNVRPDVSPGVYTAELRLSYRDCTSSSDLLPQSTQTIPLNLVIYEPPRPKFIDYRWIVDGVETTVGPGTGQAFLELVFEAPVESSVANVEGWLTLPDEFGGGVVYANYLQQIPASGVFRLMFPIIVPDTVKVGEKNFGLTLSHRNKFGTLIKTDYSIQVDVGGRADVSAVIYTPSFTANSVSILNYLITNNGTAPAYNVELNIRSEIPTIRVLQPVYTIGTIEPGRTTQVPVPIFIDKTTQPSLYGLSSTISYRDLQGNIRSKQFSMPFVVEENAKPGFTARTSQPFITAAHTTPVSIIFTNKNPFPARDVKIAIRSSSQQVVIIEGDTDLFIPVIQPGQTISTQLRLLAIPQAGDTVIPIKTSLEYKDDIGLPVTETLDINLAVTADISIRLRSLALSPQRVQPGETVDIAGDVVNEGTGIARAVYVEIDGQPPFKVLGEPSTFIGQINPSQVAAFTLNFIVDSQAKPGTYEVNVKVVYKNGFGDEFQASRTLVYQVVERQQTSIILPQPASSSPVNPLIVLLVVAAALAAVILIVRRRGRREAG
;
A
#
# COMPACT_ATOMS: atom_id res chain seq x y z
N MET A 1 96.71 45.17 4.73
CA MET A 1 97.62 44.13 4.21
C MET A 1 98.52 44.74 3.13
N GLY A 2 99.74 44.24 2.95
CA GLY A 2 100.87 44.92 2.27
C GLY A 2 100.77 45.13 0.75
N LYS A 3 101.87 45.63 0.16
CA LYS A 3 101.97 46.02 -1.27
C LYS A 3 102.11 44.83 -2.25
N SER A 4 102.20 43.59 -1.77
CA SER A 4 102.41 42.38 -2.57
C SER A 4 101.11 41.61 -2.82
N PRO A 5 100.92 40.98 -4.01
CA PRO A 5 99.76 40.14 -4.27
C PRO A 5 99.73 38.89 -3.39
N ILE A 6 98.53 38.43 -3.04
CA ILE A 6 98.29 37.23 -2.23
C ILE A 6 98.05 36.05 -3.16
N CYS A 7 98.85 34.98 -3.07
CA CYS A 7 98.74 33.81 -3.94
C CYS A 7 97.87 32.69 -3.38
N ALA A 8 97.67 32.67 -2.05
CA ALA A 8 96.71 31.78 -1.40
C ALA A 8 96.12 32.48 -0.19
N LEU A 9 94.80 32.42 -0.05
CA LEU A 9 94.06 32.91 1.10
C LEU A 9 93.15 31.80 1.61
N VAL A 10 93.25 31.48 2.89
CA VAL A 10 92.36 30.54 3.58
C VAL A 10 91.69 31.30 4.72
N GLY A 11 90.37 31.20 4.79
CA GLY A 11 89.59 31.66 5.92
C GLY A 11 88.99 30.48 6.66
N GLU A 12 89.23 30.41 7.96
CA GLU A 12 88.68 29.39 8.84
C GLU A 12 87.80 30.07 9.90
N LEU A 13 86.58 29.57 10.07
CA LEU A 13 85.65 30.04 11.09
C LEU A 13 85.77 29.20 12.35
N TYR A 14 86.02 29.86 13.47
CA TYR A 14 86.09 29.27 14.80
C TYR A 14 85.01 29.86 15.72
N PRO A 15 84.46 29.06 16.66
CA PRO A 15 83.72 29.62 17.77
C PRO A 15 84.67 30.42 18.69
N ARG A 16 84.13 31.37 19.44
CA ARG A 16 84.87 31.96 20.56
C ARG A 16 85.18 30.90 21.63
N PRO A 17 86.24 31.08 22.43
CA PRO A 17 86.53 30.19 23.54
C PRO A 17 85.31 30.02 24.47
N GLY A 18 84.85 28.77 24.64
CA GLY A 18 83.68 28.44 25.46
C GLY A 18 82.33 28.53 24.75
N GLU A 19 82.28 28.97 23.49
CA GLU A 19 81.07 29.04 22.67
C GLU A 19 81.04 27.93 21.61
N SER A 20 79.90 27.78 20.92
CA SER A 20 79.76 26.90 19.77
C SER A 20 79.14 27.67 18.60
N LEU A 21 79.61 27.42 17.38
CA LEU A 21 79.07 28.09 16.20
C LEU A 21 77.62 27.65 15.97
N PRO A 22 76.70 28.54 15.56
CA PRO A 22 75.32 28.17 15.23
C PRO A 22 75.21 27.31 13.95
N ILE A 23 76.34 27.10 13.27
CA ILE A 23 76.44 26.47 11.96
C ILE A 23 77.52 25.40 11.96
N THR A 24 77.38 24.40 11.10
CA THR A 24 78.37 23.35 10.82
C THR A 24 78.74 23.32 9.34
N SER A 25 79.86 22.68 9.01
CA SER A 25 80.18 22.43 7.60
C SER A 25 79.13 21.54 6.96
N TRP A 26 78.73 21.88 5.74
CA TRP A 26 77.75 21.10 4.97
C TRP A 26 78.13 19.63 4.78
N ASP A 27 79.44 19.33 4.78
CA ASP A 27 80.05 18.00 4.63
C ASP A 27 80.57 17.41 5.95
N SER A 28 80.15 17.96 7.09
CA SER A 28 80.54 17.50 8.44
C SER A 28 82.02 17.62 8.79
N ARG A 29 82.81 18.42 8.04
CA ARG A 29 84.18 18.75 8.46
C ARG A 29 84.19 19.47 9.82
N PRO A 30 85.23 19.22 10.65
CA PRO A 30 85.34 19.83 11.98
C PRO A 30 85.63 21.33 11.93
N VAL A 31 86.19 21.83 10.83
CA VAL A 31 86.52 23.24 10.63
C VAL A 31 85.80 23.75 9.39
N LEU A 32 85.11 24.88 9.55
CA LEU A 32 84.47 25.62 8.47
C LEU A 32 85.54 26.44 7.74
N SER A 33 86.04 25.93 6.62
CA SER A 33 87.09 26.60 5.84
C SER A 33 86.63 26.93 4.42
N ALA A 34 87.11 28.07 3.92
CA ALA A 34 87.00 28.48 2.53
C ALA A 34 88.37 28.97 2.06
N SER A 35 88.67 28.80 0.78
CA SER A 35 89.96 29.20 0.22
C SER A 35 89.81 29.88 -1.13
N VAL A 36 90.65 30.88 -1.38
CA VAL A 36 90.87 31.48 -2.70
C VAL A 36 92.24 31.02 -3.19
N ALA A 37 92.23 30.25 -4.27
CA ALA A 37 93.43 29.66 -4.87
C ALA A 37 94.01 30.51 -6.03
N SER A 38 93.32 31.60 -6.41
CA SER A 38 93.77 32.51 -7.46
C SER A 38 94.50 33.72 -6.86
N PRO A 39 95.52 34.29 -7.54
CA PRO A 39 96.22 35.48 -7.06
C PRO A 39 95.29 36.69 -6.88
N ILE A 40 95.31 37.29 -5.70
CA ILE A 40 94.53 38.48 -5.33
C ILE A 40 95.47 39.69 -5.40
N GLN A 41 95.20 40.61 -6.32
CA GLN A 41 95.97 41.85 -6.47
C GLN A 41 95.65 42.86 -5.37
N PRO A 42 96.60 43.74 -4.99
CA PRO A 42 96.34 44.80 -4.02
C PRO A 42 95.14 45.68 -4.43
N GLY A 43 94.21 45.91 -3.50
CA GLY A 43 93.00 46.72 -3.72
C GLY A 43 91.83 45.97 -4.37
N VAL A 44 92.01 44.71 -4.78
CA VAL A 44 90.94 43.87 -5.34
C VAL A 44 90.23 43.10 -4.22
N LEU A 45 88.90 43.01 -4.31
CA LEU A 45 88.08 42.22 -3.39
C LEU A 45 88.21 40.72 -3.68
N ALA A 46 88.31 39.93 -2.61
CA ALA A 46 88.24 38.48 -2.67
C ALA A 46 87.05 37.97 -1.85
N SER A 47 86.36 36.95 -2.35
CA SER A 47 85.19 36.36 -1.69
C SER A 47 85.50 34.98 -1.15
N LEU A 48 85.28 34.78 0.15
CA LEU A 48 85.32 33.48 0.80
C LEU A 48 83.89 32.96 0.94
N THR A 49 83.54 31.92 0.19
CA THR A 49 82.20 31.34 0.19
C THR A 49 82.17 30.07 1.02
N TYR A 50 81.31 30.05 2.04
CA TYR A 50 81.10 28.88 2.91
C TYR A 50 79.75 28.23 2.56
N LYS A 51 79.75 26.89 2.46
CA LYS A 51 78.50 26.10 2.45
C LYS A 51 78.30 25.55 3.86
N VAL A 52 77.20 25.90 4.49
CA VAL A 52 76.99 25.64 5.91
C VAL A 52 75.58 25.12 6.17
N ASN A 53 75.43 24.32 7.21
CA ASN A 53 74.13 23.94 7.76
C ASN A 53 73.93 24.68 9.08
N VAL A 54 72.74 25.24 9.30
CA VAL A 54 72.36 25.73 10.63
C VAL A 54 72.03 24.53 11.50
N ARG A 55 72.55 24.49 12.74
CA ARG A 55 72.25 23.39 13.66
C ARG A 55 70.77 23.44 14.10
N PRO A 56 70.11 22.29 14.30
CA PRO A 56 68.67 22.23 14.60
C PRO A 56 68.32 22.76 16.00
N ASP A 57 69.27 22.81 16.93
CA ASP A 57 69.11 23.28 18.32
C ASP A 57 69.31 24.80 18.49
N VAL A 58 69.62 25.52 17.42
CA VAL A 58 69.99 26.94 17.46
C VAL A 58 68.76 27.83 17.39
N SER A 59 68.65 28.77 18.33
CA SER A 59 67.60 29.80 18.32
C SER A 59 67.97 30.97 17.39
N PRO A 60 66.98 31.67 16.78
CA PRO A 60 67.24 32.91 16.06
C PRO A 60 67.97 33.94 16.94
N GLY A 61 68.93 34.66 16.38
CA GLY A 61 69.75 35.60 17.12
C GLY A 61 71.06 35.95 16.42
N VAL A 62 71.87 36.76 17.09
CA VAL A 62 73.20 37.16 16.62
C VAL A 62 74.25 36.39 17.41
N TYR A 63 75.08 35.63 16.69
CA TYR A 63 76.18 34.83 17.24
C TYR A 63 77.50 35.41 16.78
N THR A 64 78.53 35.37 17.61
CA THR A 64 79.85 35.83 17.19
C THR A 64 80.73 34.64 16.80
N ALA A 65 81.39 34.75 15.65
CA ALA A 65 82.41 33.83 15.17
C ALA A 65 83.74 34.55 15.01
N GLU A 66 84.84 33.82 15.08
CA GLU A 66 86.18 34.33 14.79
C GLU A 66 86.62 33.80 13.43
N LEU A 67 86.77 34.71 12.46
CA LEU A 67 87.35 34.40 11.17
C LEU A 67 88.87 34.53 11.27
N ARG A 68 89.55 33.40 11.22
CA ARG A 68 91.00 33.32 11.12
C ARG A 68 91.40 33.32 9.64
N LEU A 69 91.97 34.43 9.18
CA LEU A 69 92.53 34.55 7.84
C LEU A 69 94.00 34.18 7.85
N SER A 70 94.36 33.24 6.99
CA SER A 70 95.73 32.75 6.78
C SER A 70 96.08 32.99 5.31
N TYR A 71 97.12 33.76 5.04
CA TYR A 71 97.52 34.07 3.66
C TYR A 71 99.00 33.81 3.39
N ARG A 72 99.33 33.67 2.11
CA ARG A 72 100.68 33.59 1.56
C ARG A 72 100.83 34.60 0.44
N ASP A 73 101.83 35.47 0.52
CA ASP A 73 102.17 36.38 -0.57
C ASP A 73 102.78 35.61 -1.75
N CYS A 74 102.72 36.20 -2.95
CA CYS A 74 103.29 35.57 -4.15
C CYS A 74 104.82 35.63 -4.23
N THR A 75 105.49 36.24 -3.25
CA THR A 75 106.94 36.49 -3.22
C THR A 75 107.69 35.56 -2.27
N SER A 76 106.96 34.78 -1.47
CA SER A 76 107.48 33.80 -0.51
C SER A 76 108.15 32.64 -1.24
N SER A 77 109.37 32.28 -0.80
CA SER A 77 110.06 31.05 -1.20
C SER A 77 109.56 29.80 -0.45
N SER A 78 108.72 29.98 0.57
CA SER A 78 108.07 28.89 1.30
C SER A 78 106.71 28.56 0.70
N ASP A 79 106.49 27.28 0.42
CA ASP A 79 105.20 26.78 -0.06
C ASP A 79 104.13 26.61 1.04
N LEU A 80 104.47 26.86 2.30
CA LEU A 80 103.60 26.58 3.45
C LEU A 80 102.73 27.80 3.82
N LEU A 81 101.46 27.55 4.16
CA LEU A 81 100.58 28.49 4.86
C LEU A 81 100.71 28.27 6.40
N PRO A 82 100.55 29.30 7.25
CA PRO A 82 100.35 30.73 6.95
C PRO A 82 101.64 31.56 7.01
N GLN A 83 101.75 32.58 6.17
CA GLN A 83 102.81 33.59 6.25
C GLN A 83 102.45 34.72 7.24
N SER A 84 101.15 34.94 7.45
CA SER A 84 100.59 35.80 8.49
C SER A 84 99.15 35.36 8.77
N THR A 85 98.70 35.57 10.01
CA THR A 85 97.33 35.30 10.45
C THR A 85 96.69 36.57 11.01
N GLN A 86 95.46 36.83 10.60
CA GLN A 86 94.62 37.87 11.22
C GLN A 86 93.29 37.26 11.67
N THR A 87 92.88 37.55 12.90
CA THR A 87 91.56 37.15 13.42
C THR A 87 90.60 38.32 13.35
N ILE A 88 89.42 38.11 12.78
CA ILE A 88 88.37 39.11 12.61
C ILE A 88 87.10 38.57 13.26
N PRO A 89 86.50 39.28 14.24
CA PRO A 89 85.19 38.90 14.77
C PRO A 89 84.10 39.14 13.71
N LEU A 90 83.21 38.18 13.53
CA LEU A 90 82.06 38.24 12.63
C LEU A 90 80.77 37.98 13.39
N ASN A 91 79.73 38.72 13.05
CA ASN A 91 78.38 38.46 13.55
C ASN A 91 77.62 37.58 12.54
N LEU A 92 77.26 36.37 12.96
CA LEU A 92 76.38 35.46 12.26
C LEU A 92 74.96 35.68 12.75
N VAL A 93 74.08 36.21 11.90
CA VAL A 93 72.67 36.41 12.22
C VAL A 93 71.88 35.21 11.73
N ILE A 94 71.24 34.49 12.65
CA ILE A 94 70.32 33.40 12.35
C ILE A 94 68.89 33.96 12.46
N TYR A 95 68.17 33.96 11.34
CA TYR A 95 66.78 34.38 11.30
C TYR A 95 65.84 33.22 11.57
N GLU A 96 64.65 33.52 12.07
CA GLU A 96 63.56 32.55 12.06
C GLU A 96 63.24 32.17 10.60
N PRO A 97 63.07 30.87 10.28
CA PRO A 97 62.82 30.46 8.92
C PRO A 97 61.51 31.11 8.42
N PRO A 98 61.54 31.80 7.26
CA PRO A 98 60.34 32.43 6.72
C PRO A 98 59.30 31.35 6.37
N ARG A 99 58.03 31.58 6.72
CA ARG A 99 56.95 30.58 6.62
C ARG A 99 55.85 31.07 5.68
N PRO A 100 55.17 30.16 4.96
CA PRO A 100 53.98 30.53 4.21
C PRO A 100 52.94 31.23 5.08
N LYS A 101 52.32 32.28 4.55
CA LYS A 101 51.27 33.02 5.25
C LYS A 101 49.91 32.47 4.82
N PHE A 102 49.06 32.12 5.78
CA PHE A 102 47.66 31.81 5.50
C PHE A 102 46.93 33.09 5.06
N ILE A 103 46.19 33.01 3.96
CA ILE A 103 45.49 34.14 3.35
C ILE A 103 43.99 34.03 3.53
N ASP A 104 43.41 32.90 3.13
CA ASP A 104 41.96 32.74 3.03
C ASP A 104 41.58 31.25 2.94
N TYR A 105 40.30 30.94 3.16
CA TYR A 105 39.74 29.61 2.94
C TYR A 105 38.42 29.68 2.18
N ARG A 106 38.08 28.58 1.49
CA ARG A 106 36.83 28.46 0.74
C ARG A 106 36.28 27.05 0.80
N TRP A 107 34.97 26.96 0.87
CA TRP A 107 34.25 25.70 0.75
C TRP A 107 33.82 25.50 -0.70
N ILE A 108 34.08 24.30 -1.24
CA ILE A 108 33.74 23.93 -2.61
C ILE A 108 32.92 22.65 -2.58
N VAL A 109 31.71 22.69 -3.15
CA VAL A 109 30.81 21.54 -3.31
C VAL A 109 30.45 21.43 -4.78
N ASP A 110 30.63 20.25 -5.37
CA ASP A 110 30.40 20.00 -6.80
C ASP A 110 31.13 20.99 -7.74
N GLY A 111 32.32 21.44 -7.32
CA GLY A 111 33.16 22.38 -8.08
C GLY A 111 32.73 23.85 -7.98
N VAL A 112 31.73 24.17 -7.15
CA VAL A 112 31.23 25.53 -6.94
C VAL A 112 31.51 26.00 -5.51
N GLU A 113 31.99 27.23 -5.36
CA GLU A 113 32.18 27.87 -4.06
C GLU A 113 30.82 28.09 -3.38
N THR A 114 30.64 27.54 -2.18
CA THR A 114 29.37 27.60 -1.45
C THR A 114 29.59 27.38 0.04
N THR A 115 28.64 27.76 0.89
CA THR A 115 28.68 27.39 2.31
C THR A 115 28.33 25.92 2.52
N VAL A 116 28.99 25.33 3.51
CA VAL A 116 28.61 24.03 4.02
C VAL A 116 27.76 24.19 5.28
N GLY A 117 26.79 23.29 5.40
CA GLY A 117 26.00 23.11 6.60
C GLY A 117 25.91 21.64 7.01
N PRO A 118 25.21 21.36 8.10
CA PRO A 118 24.99 19.99 8.56
C PRO A 118 24.32 19.17 7.46
N GLY A 119 24.87 17.99 7.16
CA GLY A 119 24.35 17.08 6.15
C GLY A 119 24.73 17.44 4.70
N THR A 120 25.68 18.36 4.51
CA THR A 120 26.20 18.66 3.16
C THR A 120 26.85 17.44 2.50
N GLY A 121 27.37 16.49 3.29
CA GLY A 121 28.04 15.32 2.75
C GLY A 121 29.48 15.66 2.33
N GLN A 122 29.89 15.25 1.13
CA GLN A 122 31.26 15.48 0.67
C GLN A 122 31.47 16.92 0.19
N ALA A 123 32.49 17.58 0.72
CA ALA A 123 32.92 18.93 0.34
C ALA A 123 34.45 19.00 0.26
N PHE A 124 34.97 20.04 -0.37
CA PHE A 124 36.39 20.40 -0.32
C PHE A 124 36.59 21.69 0.45
N LEU A 125 37.53 21.69 1.39
CA LEU A 125 38.05 22.89 2.02
C LEU A 125 39.33 23.30 1.29
N GLU A 126 39.25 24.38 0.53
CA GLU A 126 40.41 25.00 -0.12
C GLU A 126 41.06 26.00 0.85
N LEU A 127 42.34 25.83 1.12
CA LEU A 127 43.15 26.77 1.90
C LEU A 127 44.15 27.49 1.00
N VAL A 128 44.20 28.81 1.10
CA VAL A 128 45.04 29.68 0.27
C VAL A 128 46.21 30.20 1.09
N PHE A 129 47.42 30.06 0.56
CA PHE A 129 48.65 30.49 1.20
C PHE A 129 49.50 31.34 0.26
N GLU A 130 50.25 32.27 0.83
CA GLU A 130 51.27 33.06 0.15
C GLU A 130 52.66 32.61 0.60
N ALA A 131 53.55 32.31 -0.35
CA ALA A 131 54.94 31.99 -0.10
C ALA A 131 55.69 33.21 0.44
N PRO A 132 56.74 33.02 1.27
CA PRO A 132 57.47 34.14 1.84
C PRO A 132 58.11 35.06 0.80
N VAL A 133 58.20 36.35 1.12
CA VAL A 133 58.79 37.38 0.25
C VAL A 133 60.27 37.11 -0.07
N GLU A 134 61.00 36.45 0.83
CA GLU A 134 62.45 36.24 0.68
C GLU A 134 62.86 34.83 0.21
N SER A 135 61.91 33.92 0.00
CA SER A 135 62.20 32.54 -0.38
C SER A 135 61.10 31.89 -1.20
N SER A 136 61.49 31.17 -2.26
CA SER A 136 60.59 30.21 -2.92
C SER A 136 60.28 29.03 -1.99
N VAL A 137 59.15 28.40 -2.26
CA VAL A 137 58.64 27.21 -1.57
C VAL A 137 58.45 26.10 -2.60
N ALA A 138 58.68 24.84 -2.25
CA ALA A 138 58.42 23.70 -3.14
C ALA A 138 58.02 22.47 -2.32
N ASN A 139 57.40 21.49 -2.99
CA ASN A 139 56.99 20.21 -2.40
C ASN A 139 56.17 20.41 -1.11
N VAL A 140 55.11 21.20 -1.21
CA VAL A 140 54.23 21.49 -0.07
C VAL A 140 53.34 20.29 0.19
N GLU A 141 53.29 19.87 1.44
CA GLU A 141 52.43 18.81 1.94
C GLU A 141 51.69 19.32 3.17
N GLY A 142 50.38 19.17 3.20
CA GLY A 142 49.51 19.58 4.30
C GLY A 142 48.79 18.40 4.91
N TRP A 143 48.80 18.33 6.24
CA TRP A 143 47.99 17.40 7.04
C TRP A 143 47.01 18.22 7.86
N LEU A 144 45.74 18.18 7.47
CA LEU A 144 44.66 18.90 8.13
C LEU A 144 44.00 17.99 9.16
N THR A 145 44.12 18.35 10.43
CA THR A 145 43.45 17.69 11.56
C THR A 145 42.03 18.23 11.67
N LEU A 146 41.06 17.32 11.57
CA LEU A 146 39.64 17.64 11.62
C LEU A 146 39.15 17.75 13.07
N PRO A 147 38.23 18.68 13.39
CA PRO A 147 37.52 18.67 14.66
C PRO A 147 36.72 17.39 14.87
N ASP A 148 36.48 16.99 16.12
CA ASP A 148 35.71 15.77 16.46
C ASP A 148 34.32 15.73 15.82
N GLU A 149 33.65 16.88 15.66
CA GLU A 149 32.34 16.99 15.01
C GLU A 149 32.34 16.51 13.54
N PHE A 150 33.50 16.52 12.88
CA PHE A 150 33.67 16.03 11.50
C PHE A 150 34.13 14.56 11.47
N GLY A 151 34.07 13.85 12.60
CA GLY A 151 34.56 12.48 12.76
C GLY A 151 36.02 12.39 13.22
N GLY A 152 36.68 13.53 13.46
CA GLY A 152 38.08 13.59 13.83
C GLY A 152 39.03 13.10 12.73
N GLY A 153 40.28 12.83 13.10
CA GLY A 153 41.29 12.31 12.18
C GLY A 153 42.01 13.38 11.35
N VAL A 154 42.70 12.93 10.31
CA VAL A 154 43.58 13.78 9.49
C VAL A 154 43.32 13.52 8.01
N VAL A 155 43.17 14.59 7.23
CA VAL A 155 43.08 14.57 5.76
C VAL A 155 44.29 15.25 5.14
N TYR A 156 44.68 14.82 3.95
CA TYR A 156 45.95 15.21 3.31
C TYR A 156 45.71 15.92 1.98
N ALA A 157 46.53 16.93 1.70
CA ALA A 157 46.62 17.60 0.41
C ALA A 157 48.07 18.00 0.11
N ASN A 158 48.42 18.16 -1.15
CA ASN A 158 49.76 18.58 -1.54
C ASN A 158 49.77 19.56 -2.72
N TYR A 159 50.90 20.25 -2.86
CA TYR A 159 51.24 21.09 -3.98
C TYR A 159 52.71 20.87 -4.32
N LEU A 160 52.97 20.09 -5.37
CA LEU A 160 54.32 19.59 -5.68
C LEU A 160 55.18 20.58 -6.48
N GLN A 161 54.57 21.58 -7.10
CA GLN A 161 55.30 22.54 -7.94
C GLN A 161 56.08 23.56 -7.11
N GLN A 162 57.10 24.17 -7.71
CA GLN A 162 57.81 25.29 -7.09
C GLN A 162 56.97 26.55 -7.15
N ILE A 163 56.85 27.22 -6.01
CA ILE A 163 56.18 28.51 -5.84
C ILE A 163 57.26 29.59 -5.68
N PRO A 164 57.30 30.60 -6.55
CA PRO A 164 58.24 31.71 -6.41
C PRO A 164 57.98 32.50 -5.12
N ALA A 165 58.93 33.33 -4.73
CA ALA A 165 58.73 34.26 -3.61
C ALA A 165 57.47 35.13 -3.84
N SER A 166 56.68 35.35 -2.79
CA SER A 166 55.35 36.01 -2.86
C SER A 166 54.32 35.32 -3.78
N GLY A 167 54.59 34.11 -4.26
CA GLY A 167 53.64 33.34 -5.06
C GLY A 167 52.52 32.76 -4.19
N VAL A 168 51.33 32.59 -4.77
CA VAL A 168 50.16 32.00 -4.08
C VAL A 168 50.00 30.53 -4.47
N PHE A 169 49.68 29.69 -3.49
CA PHE A 169 49.30 28.29 -3.72
C PHE A 169 48.04 27.92 -2.93
N ARG A 170 47.40 26.83 -3.36
CA ARG A 170 46.14 26.35 -2.80
C ARG A 170 46.25 24.88 -2.47
N LEU A 171 45.67 24.48 -1.35
CA LEU A 171 45.56 23.09 -0.92
C LEU A 171 44.08 22.74 -0.77
N MET A 172 43.65 21.65 -1.43
CA MET A 172 42.26 21.20 -1.41
C MET A 172 42.12 19.95 -0.56
N PHE A 173 41.41 20.06 0.56
CA PHE A 173 41.20 18.96 1.49
C PHE A 173 39.79 18.39 1.34
N PRO A 174 39.62 17.10 1.00
CA PRO A 174 38.30 16.47 1.00
C PRO A 174 37.81 16.26 2.43
N ILE A 175 36.61 16.73 2.75
CA ILE A 175 36.00 16.66 4.08
C ILE A 175 34.56 16.17 3.94
N ILE A 176 34.15 15.30 4.87
CA ILE A 176 32.75 14.91 5.02
C ILE A 176 32.14 15.80 6.10
N VAL A 177 31.05 16.48 5.75
CA VAL A 177 30.27 17.35 6.66
C VAL A 177 29.01 16.60 7.10
N PRO A 178 29.00 15.98 8.28
CA PRO A 178 27.86 15.20 8.76
C PRO A 178 26.68 16.10 9.16
N ASP A 179 25.52 15.50 9.32
CA ASP A 179 24.27 16.13 9.79
C ASP A 179 24.30 16.58 11.27
N THR A 180 25.26 16.07 12.04
CA THR A 180 25.46 16.39 13.45
C THR A 180 26.36 17.60 13.71
N VAL A 181 27.10 18.10 12.71
CA VAL A 181 27.94 19.30 12.85
C VAL A 181 27.07 20.49 13.26
N LYS A 182 27.58 21.34 14.15
CA LYS A 182 26.90 22.60 14.50
C LYS A 182 27.38 23.75 13.62
N VAL A 183 26.47 24.63 13.24
CA VAL A 183 26.77 25.90 12.55
C VAL A 183 27.70 26.77 13.42
N GLY A 184 28.58 27.52 12.77
CA GLY A 184 29.53 28.46 13.37
C GLY A 184 30.99 28.12 13.09
N GLU A 185 31.89 28.90 13.68
CA GLU A 185 33.34 28.76 13.49
C GLU A 185 33.89 27.48 14.10
N LYS A 186 34.74 26.79 13.33
CA LYS A 186 35.41 25.54 13.70
C LYS A 186 36.91 25.69 13.52
N ASN A 187 37.68 25.20 14.50
CA ASN A 187 39.13 25.28 14.48
C ASN A 187 39.73 24.01 13.88
N PHE A 188 40.36 24.14 12.72
CA PHE A 188 41.11 23.08 12.07
C PHE A 188 42.60 23.24 12.37
N GLY A 189 43.26 22.17 12.81
CA GLY A 189 44.71 22.14 12.93
C GLY A 189 45.32 21.83 11.57
N LEU A 190 46.38 22.51 11.15
CA LEU A 190 47.10 22.20 9.91
C LEU A 190 48.59 22.12 10.20
N THR A 191 49.21 20.98 9.92
CA THR A 191 50.67 20.88 9.81
C THR A 191 51.05 21.00 8.34
N LEU A 192 51.88 21.99 8.01
CA LEU A 192 52.38 22.24 6.66
C LEU A 192 53.87 21.92 6.61
N SER A 193 54.27 20.99 5.74
CA SER A 193 55.66 20.68 5.43
C SER A 193 56.01 21.23 4.05
N HIS A 194 57.15 21.88 3.91
CA HIS A 194 57.62 22.37 2.62
C HIS A 194 59.14 22.46 2.56
N ARG A 195 59.69 22.63 1.36
CA ARG A 195 61.11 22.94 1.16
C ARG A 195 61.31 24.39 0.75
N ASN A 196 62.29 25.06 1.36
CA ASN A 196 62.69 26.41 0.96
C ASN A 196 63.60 26.39 -0.30
N LYS A 197 64.08 27.57 -0.73
CA LYS A 197 64.99 27.71 -1.89
C LYS A 197 66.32 26.95 -1.77
N PHE A 198 66.72 26.55 -0.56
CA PHE A 198 67.93 25.78 -0.28
C PHE A 198 67.66 24.27 -0.14
N GLY A 199 66.39 23.85 -0.29
CA GLY A 199 65.97 22.46 -0.11
C GLY A 199 65.76 22.03 1.35
N THR A 200 65.91 22.94 2.32
CA THR A 200 65.67 22.66 3.75
C THR A 200 64.19 22.36 3.97
N LEU A 201 63.90 21.24 4.63
CA LEU A 201 62.53 20.88 5.02
C LEU A 201 62.12 21.70 6.24
N ILE A 202 61.00 22.40 6.14
CA ILE A 202 60.42 23.22 7.20
C ILE A 202 59.01 22.71 7.47
N LYS A 203 58.69 22.55 8.77
CA LYS A 203 57.34 22.22 9.24
C LYS A 203 56.78 23.37 10.05
N THR A 204 55.53 23.72 9.79
CA THR A 204 54.82 24.79 10.49
C THR A 204 53.41 24.32 10.83
N ASP A 205 52.99 24.58 12.06
CA ASP A 205 51.62 24.32 12.49
C ASP A 205 50.77 25.60 12.46
N TYR A 206 49.53 25.47 12.01
CA TYR A 206 48.53 26.53 11.94
C TYR A 206 47.26 26.07 12.66
N SER A 207 46.53 27.03 13.23
CA SER A 207 45.14 26.87 13.66
C SER A 207 44.26 27.73 12.76
N ILE A 208 43.47 27.10 11.91
CA ILE A 208 42.62 27.77 10.91
C ILE A 208 41.18 27.79 11.42
N GLN A 209 40.60 28.98 11.56
CA GLN A 209 39.18 29.12 11.88
C GLN A 209 38.39 29.10 10.58
N VAL A 210 37.47 28.14 10.46
CA VAL A 210 36.65 27.90 9.27
C VAL A 210 35.20 27.97 9.67
N ASP A 211 34.42 28.81 8.99
CA ASP A 211 32.99 28.94 9.25
C ASP A 211 32.21 27.80 8.60
N VAL A 212 31.29 27.24 9.37
CA VAL A 212 30.22 26.36 8.90
C VAL A 212 28.93 27.18 8.91
N GLY A 213 28.69 27.95 7.85
CA GLY A 213 27.59 28.91 7.79
C GLY A 213 26.19 28.30 7.74
N GLY A 214 26.07 26.99 7.48
CA GLY A 214 24.79 26.32 7.29
C GLY A 214 24.31 26.36 5.84
N ARG A 215 23.25 25.61 5.53
CA ARG A 215 22.69 25.52 4.18
C ARG A 215 21.19 25.78 4.22
N ALA A 216 20.68 26.58 3.29
CA ALA A 216 19.25 26.71 3.06
C ALA A 216 18.75 25.49 2.28
N ASP A 217 17.64 24.90 2.73
CA ASP A 217 16.99 23.79 2.03
C ASP A 217 15.47 23.93 2.05
N VAL A 218 14.95 24.61 1.04
CA VAL A 218 13.50 24.83 0.92
C VAL A 218 12.84 23.62 0.27
N SER A 219 11.78 23.13 0.90
CA SER A 219 10.88 22.10 0.39
C SER A 219 9.45 22.62 0.36
N ALA A 220 8.60 21.99 -0.45
CA ALA A 220 7.17 22.24 -0.39
C ALA A 220 6.39 20.94 -0.42
N VAL A 221 5.34 20.91 0.38
CA VAL A 221 4.39 19.79 0.45
C VAL A 221 2.98 20.33 0.45
N ILE A 222 2.04 19.46 0.08
CA ILE A 222 0.61 19.70 0.20
C ILE A 222 -0.05 18.45 0.76
N TYR A 223 -1.06 18.61 1.60
CA TYR A 223 -1.97 17.52 1.91
C TYR A 223 -2.87 17.33 0.70
N THR A 224 -2.79 16.19 0.02
CA THR A 224 -3.56 15.85 -1.20
C THR A 224 -5.04 16.17 -1.00
N PRO A 225 -5.51 17.35 -1.44
CA PRO A 225 -6.89 17.75 -1.20
C PRO A 225 -7.77 17.20 -2.31
N SER A 226 -9.06 17.10 -2.04
CA SER A 226 -10.05 16.77 -3.06
C SER A 226 -10.96 17.95 -3.34
N PHE A 227 -11.29 18.15 -4.62
CA PHE A 227 -12.10 19.25 -5.10
C PHE A 227 -13.10 18.78 -6.14
N THR A 228 -14.16 19.56 -6.32
CA THR A 228 -15.18 19.29 -7.33
C THR A 228 -14.97 20.16 -8.56
N ALA A 229 -15.34 19.61 -9.73
CA ALA A 229 -15.36 20.36 -10.97
C ALA A 229 -16.34 21.55 -10.90
N ASN A 230 -16.10 22.58 -11.72
CA ASN A 230 -16.84 23.84 -11.75
C ASN A 230 -16.74 24.66 -10.45
N SER A 231 -15.57 24.65 -9.80
CA SER A 231 -15.34 25.39 -8.56
C SER A 231 -14.01 26.15 -8.59
N VAL A 232 -13.94 27.22 -7.79
CA VAL A 232 -12.67 27.83 -7.37
C VAL A 232 -12.26 27.16 -6.08
N SER A 233 -11.07 26.56 -6.08
CA SER A 233 -10.51 25.79 -4.98
C SER A 233 -9.17 26.36 -4.55
N ILE A 234 -8.79 26.16 -3.28
CA ILE A 234 -7.53 26.71 -2.73
C ILE A 234 -6.60 25.56 -2.36
N LEU A 235 -5.47 25.47 -3.06
CA LEU A 235 -4.37 24.57 -2.73
C LEU A 235 -3.46 25.23 -1.69
N ASN A 236 -3.37 24.66 -0.49
CA ASN A 236 -2.53 25.19 0.58
C ASN A 236 -1.13 24.56 0.53
N TYR A 237 -0.17 25.28 -0.05
CA TYR A 237 1.23 24.87 -0.08
C TYR A 237 1.86 25.11 1.28
N LEU A 238 2.58 24.13 1.81
CA LEU A 238 3.40 24.26 3.01
C LEU A 238 4.86 24.30 2.58
N ILE A 239 5.43 25.50 2.59
CA ILE A 239 6.81 25.74 2.18
C ILE A 239 7.68 25.81 3.42
N THR A 240 8.61 24.86 3.56
CA THR A 240 9.44 24.71 4.77
C THR A 240 10.91 24.79 4.42
N ASN A 241 11.66 25.59 5.17
CA ASN A 241 13.11 25.54 5.14
C ASN A 241 13.60 24.46 6.11
N ASN A 242 13.94 23.28 5.59
CA ASN A 242 14.53 22.17 6.35
C ASN A 242 16.03 22.34 6.57
N GLY A 243 16.62 23.37 5.98
CA GLY A 243 18.02 23.69 6.13
C GLY A 243 18.34 24.34 7.47
N THR A 244 19.63 24.62 7.68
CA THR A 244 20.15 25.24 8.90
C THR A 244 20.54 26.70 8.70
N ALA A 245 20.37 27.25 7.50
CA ALA A 245 20.56 28.66 7.18
C ALA A 245 19.30 29.27 6.56
N PRO A 246 19.08 30.60 6.71
CA PRO A 246 17.91 31.26 6.13
C PRO A 246 17.89 31.15 4.60
N ALA A 247 16.71 30.95 4.03
CA ALA A 247 16.48 31.02 2.59
C ALA A 247 15.94 32.41 2.25
N TYR A 248 16.66 33.20 1.45
CA TYR A 248 16.28 34.56 1.11
C TYR A 248 15.52 34.63 -0.21
N ASN A 249 14.66 35.64 -0.36
CA ASN A 249 13.91 35.93 -1.58
C ASN A 249 13.23 34.68 -2.17
N VAL A 250 12.59 33.89 -1.32
CA VAL A 250 11.88 32.69 -1.72
C VAL A 250 10.71 33.10 -2.62
N GLU A 251 10.68 32.54 -3.82
CA GLU A 251 9.62 32.72 -4.81
C GLU A 251 9.07 31.35 -5.22
N LEU A 252 7.75 31.24 -5.27
CA LEU A 252 7.05 30.05 -5.76
C LEU A 252 6.38 30.40 -7.10
N ASN A 253 6.71 29.64 -8.13
CA ASN A 253 6.09 29.69 -9.45
C ASN A 253 5.28 28.41 -9.70
N ILE A 254 4.02 28.52 -10.08
CA ILE A 254 3.10 27.40 -10.31
C ILE A 254 2.54 27.48 -11.71
N ARG A 255 2.54 26.34 -12.41
CA ARG A 255 1.92 26.20 -13.73
C ARG A 255 1.03 24.96 -13.76
N SER A 256 -0.11 25.09 -14.46
CA SER A 256 -0.93 23.94 -14.86
C SER A 256 -0.55 23.54 -16.28
N GLU A 257 -0.29 22.25 -16.48
CA GLU A 257 -0.11 21.65 -17.81
C GLU A 257 -1.45 21.06 -18.32
N ILE A 258 -2.53 21.22 -17.55
CA ILE A 258 -3.87 20.67 -17.81
C ILE A 258 -4.77 21.81 -18.27
N PRO A 259 -5.29 21.80 -19.52
CA PRO A 259 -6.08 22.91 -20.07
C PRO A 259 -7.35 23.25 -19.29
N THR A 260 -7.98 22.26 -18.67
CA THR A 260 -9.23 22.42 -17.90
C THR A 260 -9.00 22.88 -16.46
N ILE A 261 -7.74 23.08 -16.04
CA ILE A 261 -7.39 23.55 -14.70
C ILE A 261 -6.52 24.79 -14.81
N ARG A 262 -7.00 25.91 -14.27
CA ARG A 262 -6.32 27.21 -14.36
C ARG A 262 -5.80 27.64 -13.00
N VAL A 263 -4.52 27.98 -12.94
CA VAL A 263 -3.93 28.63 -11.77
C VAL A 263 -4.27 30.12 -11.85
N LEU A 264 -5.04 30.63 -10.88
CA LEU A 264 -5.51 32.03 -10.92
C LEU A 264 -4.41 33.01 -10.52
N GLN A 265 -3.45 32.57 -9.71
CA GLN A 265 -2.25 33.32 -9.35
C GLN A 265 -1.02 32.40 -9.43
N PRO A 266 -0.17 32.55 -10.46
CA PRO A 266 0.94 31.62 -10.71
C PRO A 266 2.24 31.98 -9.99
N VAL A 267 2.39 33.18 -9.41
CA VAL A 267 3.64 33.63 -8.77
C VAL A 267 3.39 34.18 -7.37
N TYR A 268 4.21 33.75 -6.41
CA TYR A 268 4.19 34.20 -5.02
C TYR A 268 5.59 34.57 -4.55
N THR A 269 5.76 35.79 -4.06
CA THR A 269 6.98 36.23 -3.35
C THR A 269 6.76 36.04 -1.85
N ILE A 270 7.52 35.14 -1.24
CA ILE A 270 7.37 34.74 0.17
C ILE A 270 8.35 35.50 1.08
N GLY A 271 9.48 35.95 0.53
CA GLY A 271 10.51 36.67 1.29
C GLY A 271 11.52 35.71 1.93
N THR A 272 11.88 35.93 3.18
CA THR A 272 12.86 35.09 3.89
C THR A 272 12.16 34.00 4.70
N ILE A 273 12.65 32.76 4.60
CA ILE A 273 12.21 31.66 5.47
C ILE A 273 13.38 31.22 6.34
N GLU A 274 13.27 31.48 7.64
CA GLU A 274 14.25 31.06 8.65
C GLU A 274 14.32 29.53 8.77
N PRO A 275 15.45 28.97 9.25
CA PRO A 275 15.59 27.54 9.51
C PRO A 275 14.43 26.95 10.34
N GLY A 276 13.88 25.82 9.89
CA GLY A 276 12.77 25.13 10.55
C GLY A 276 11.42 25.85 10.50
N ARG A 277 11.31 27.01 9.83
CA ARG A 277 10.03 27.70 9.64
C ARG A 277 9.29 27.17 8.43
N THR A 278 7.98 27.12 8.57
CA THR A 278 7.03 26.78 7.51
C THR A 278 6.14 27.99 7.23
N THR A 279 5.96 28.31 5.96
CA THR A 279 5.03 29.32 5.47
C THR A 279 3.95 28.66 4.63
N GLN A 280 2.69 28.97 4.93
CA GLN A 280 1.55 28.50 4.15
C GLN A 280 1.25 29.49 3.02
N VAL A 281 1.12 28.98 1.78
CA VAL A 281 0.78 29.77 0.60
C VAL A 281 -0.53 29.24 -0.01
N PRO A 282 -1.65 29.99 0.09
CA PRO A 282 -2.92 29.60 -0.50
C PRO A 282 -2.93 29.91 -2.00
N VAL A 283 -2.99 28.87 -2.83
CA VAL A 283 -2.98 28.98 -4.29
C VAL A 283 -4.38 28.74 -4.85
N PRO A 284 -5.10 29.77 -5.34
CA PRO A 284 -6.42 29.61 -5.92
C PRO A 284 -6.33 29.03 -7.33
N ILE A 285 -7.08 27.97 -7.57
CA ILE A 285 -7.21 27.29 -8.85
C ILE A 285 -8.68 27.24 -9.27
N PHE A 286 -8.94 27.34 -10.56
CA PHE A 286 -10.26 27.13 -11.15
C PHE A 286 -10.26 25.79 -11.89
N ILE A 287 -11.21 24.92 -11.54
CA ILE A 287 -11.39 23.60 -12.15
C ILE A 287 -12.62 23.68 -13.05
N ASP A 288 -12.43 23.53 -14.36
CA ASP A 288 -13.52 23.59 -15.33
C ASP A 288 -14.51 22.43 -15.13
N LYS A 289 -15.77 22.65 -15.49
CA LYS A 289 -16.85 21.65 -15.45
C LYS A 289 -16.57 20.39 -16.29
N THR A 290 -15.72 20.50 -17.31
CA THR A 290 -15.34 19.42 -18.22
C THR A 290 -14.18 18.58 -17.71
N THR A 291 -13.56 18.97 -16.57
CA THR A 291 -12.49 18.20 -15.94
C THR A 291 -13.03 16.84 -15.47
N GLN A 292 -12.42 15.75 -15.93
CA GLN A 292 -12.80 14.39 -15.54
C GLN A 292 -12.34 14.09 -14.11
N PRO A 293 -13.06 13.24 -13.35
CA PRO A 293 -12.60 12.79 -12.04
C PRO A 293 -11.28 12.02 -12.15
N SER A 294 -10.22 12.51 -11.50
CA SER A 294 -8.89 11.89 -11.53
C SER A 294 -7.94 12.54 -10.50
N LEU A 295 -6.74 11.98 -10.37
CA LEU A 295 -5.62 12.60 -9.69
C LEU A 295 -4.87 13.51 -10.67
N TYR A 296 -4.78 14.79 -10.34
CA TYR A 296 -4.05 15.80 -11.11
C TYR A 296 -2.85 16.33 -10.33
N GLY A 297 -1.91 16.96 -11.03
CA GLY A 297 -0.74 17.58 -10.43
C GLY A 297 -0.42 18.93 -11.05
N LEU A 298 -0.02 19.90 -10.22
CA LEU A 298 0.53 21.17 -10.69
C LEU A 298 2.05 21.16 -10.63
N SER A 299 2.70 21.55 -11.73
CA SER A 299 4.14 21.75 -11.74
C SER A 299 4.48 23.04 -11.00
N SER A 300 5.32 22.94 -9.98
CA SER A 300 5.70 24.04 -9.11
C SER A 300 7.21 24.15 -9.01
N THR A 301 7.74 25.36 -9.13
CA THR A 301 9.17 25.64 -8.99
C THR A 301 9.35 26.65 -7.87
N ILE A 302 10.19 26.30 -6.89
CA ILE A 302 10.63 27.22 -5.85
C ILE A 302 12.04 27.67 -6.17
N SER A 303 12.27 28.98 -6.17
CA SER A 303 13.60 29.59 -6.25
C SER A 303 13.89 30.39 -4.98
N TYR A 304 15.14 30.44 -4.57
CA TYR A 304 15.60 31.20 -3.41
C TYR A 304 17.09 31.54 -3.54
N ARG A 305 17.58 32.45 -2.71
CA ARG A 305 19.01 32.76 -2.57
C ARG A 305 19.57 32.15 -1.29
N ASP A 306 20.73 31.52 -1.40
CA ASP A 306 21.50 31.07 -0.25
C ASP A 306 22.29 32.22 0.41
N LEU A 307 23.05 31.91 1.46
CA LEU A 307 23.86 32.89 2.21
C LEU A 307 24.93 33.59 1.34
N GLN A 308 25.33 33.01 0.21
CA GLN A 308 26.30 33.61 -0.72
C GLN A 308 25.60 34.44 -1.80
N GLY A 309 24.26 34.49 -1.78
CA GLY A 309 23.45 35.17 -2.78
C GLY A 309 23.24 34.35 -4.06
N ASN A 310 23.73 33.10 -4.12
CA ASN A 310 23.54 32.24 -5.28
C ASN A 310 22.08 31.80 -5.38
N ILE A 311 21.53 31.81 -6.60
CA ILE A 311 20.16 31.37 -6.84
C ILE A 311 20.13 29.84 -6.87
N ARG A 312 19.28 29.26 -6.03
CA ARG A 312 18.94 27.85 -6.01
C ARG A 312 17.49 27.68 -6.46
N SER A 313 17.19 26.57 -7.13
CA SER A 313 15.84 26.23 -7.55
C SER A 313 15.54 24.75 -7.38
N LYS A 314 14.28 24.42 -7.10
CA LYS A 314 13.75 23.06 -7.01
C LYS A 314 12.38 22.98 -7.66
N GLN A 315 12.14 21.88 -8.37
CA GLN A 315 10.86 21.61 -9.02
C GLN A 315 10.12 20.46 -8.33
N PHE A 316 8.80 20.59 -8.23
CA PHE A 316 7.90 19.68 -7.56
C PHE A 316 6.63 19.48 -8.40
N SER A 317 5.96 18.35 -8.23
CA SER A 317 4.61 18.11 -8.71
C SER A 317 3.68 18.02 -7.52
N MET A 318 2.67 18.90 -7.46
CA MET A 318 1.75 18.99 -6.32
C MET A 318 0.43 18.30 -6.63
N PRO A 319 0.18 17.10 -6.07
CA PRO A 319 -0.99 16.31 -6.38
C PRO A 319 -2.25 16.82 -5.68
N PHE A 320 -3.39 16.72 -6.37
CA PHE A 320 -4.74 16.92 -5.83
C PHE A 320 -5.76 16.09 -6.62
N VAL A 321 -6.85 15.74 -5.97
CA VAL A 321 -7.91 14.90 -6.56
C VAL A 321 -9.04 15.80 -7.05
N VAL A 322 -9.52 15.55 -8.27
CA VAL A 322 -10.82 16.04 -8.72
C VAL A 322 -11.82 14.90 -8.56
N GLU A 323 -12.82 15.11 -7.71
CA GLU A 323 -13.85 14.13 -7.45
C GLU A 323 -14.96 14.19 -8.49
N GLU A 324 -15.61 13.04 -8.67
CA GLU A 324 -16.87 12.97 -9.38
C GLU A 324 -17.91 13.72 -8.55
N ASN A 325 -18.45 14.80 -9.11
CA ASN A 325 -19.67 15.39 -8.58
C ASN A 325 -20.76 14.33 -8.71
N ALA A 326 -21.00 13.55 -7.66
CA ALA A 326 -22.19 12.71 -7.54
C ALA A 326 -23.40 13.64 -7.47
N LYS A 327 -23.86 14.10 -8.64
CA LYS A 327 -25.08 14.91 -8.74
C LYS A 327 -26.23 14.01 -8.30
N PRO A 328 -27.04 14.41 -7.29
CA PRO A 328 -28.23 13.67 -6.93
C PRO A 328 -29.18 13.69 -8.14
N GLY A 329 -29.36 12.58 -8.84
CA GLY A 329 -30.18 12.53 -10.06
C GLY A 329 -31.68 12.33 -9.83
N PHE A 330 -32.37 11.74 -10.80
CA PHE A 330 -33.69 11.18 -10.60
C PHE A 330 -33.62 9.75 -10.04
N THR A 331 -34.65 9.37 -9.28
CA THR A 331 -34.89 7.95 -8.94
C THR A 331 -36.21 7.51 -9.53
N ALA A 332 -36.26 6.31 -10.10
CA ALA A 332 -37.47 5.71 -10.63
C ALA A 332 -37.83 4.44 -9.85
N ARG A 333 -39.11 4.24 -9.56
CA ARG A 333 -39.61 3.03 -8.93
C ARG A 333 -40.98 2.66 -9.49
N THR A 334 -41.33 1.39 -9.37
CA THR A 334 -42.66 0.87 -9.71
C THR A 334 -43.56 0.81 -8.48
N SER A 335 -44.88 0.95 -8.67
CA SER A 335 -45.88 0.72 -7.61
C SER A 335 -45.92 -0.72 -7.14
N GLN A 336 -45.58 -1.67 -8.01
CA GLN A 336 -45.46 -3.09 -7.69
C GLN A 336 -44.31 -3.74 -8.45
N PRO A 337 -43.39 -4.42 -7.76
CA PRO A 337 -42.23 -5.05 -8.39
C PRO A 337 -42.55 -6.41 -9.01
N PHE A 338 -43.70 -7.01 -8.69
CA PHE A 338 -44.13 -8.32 -9.21
C PHE A 338 -45.30 -8.18 -10.18
N ILE A 339 -45.21 -8.84 -11.32
CA ILE A 339 -46.31 -9.00 -12.28
C ILE A 339 -46.45 -10.47 -12.67
N THR A 340 -47.62 -10.91 -13.14
CA THR A 340 -47.85 -12.32 -13.48
C THR A 340 -47.78 -12.54 -14.98
N ALA A 341 -47.08 -13.60 -15.41
CA ALA A 341 -47.05 -14.03 -16.81
C ALA A 341 -48.46 -14.35 -17.34
N ALA A 342 -48.64 -14.22 -18.66
CA ALA A 342 -49.92 -14.41 -19.36
C ALA A 342 -51.06 -13.45 -18.95
N HIS A 343 -50.79 -12.47 -18.08
CA HIS A 343 -51.77 -11.49 -17.61
C HIS A 343 -51.36 -10.08 -17.96
N THR A 344 -52.34 -9.21 -18.21
CA THR A 344 -52.13 -7.78 -18.29
C THR A 344 -52.18 -7.17 -16.89
N THR A 345 -51.10 -6.51 -16.49
CA THR A 345 -50.96 -5.92 -15.16
C THR A 345 -50.80 -4.40 -15.24
N PRO A 346 -51.66 -3.60 -14.58
CA PRO A 346 -51.45 -2.16 -14.47
C PRO A 346 -50.29 -1.87 -13.51
N VAL A 347 -49.36 -1.01 -13.90
CA VAL A 347 -48.18 -0.64 -13.12
C VAL A 347 -47.99 0.86 -13.18
N SER A 348 -47.80 1.52 -12.04
CA SER A 348 -47.44 2.94 -12.00
C SER A 348 -45.93 3.10 -11.86
N ILE A 349 -45.32 3.88 -12.75
CA ILE A 349 -43.92 4.26 -12.67
C ILE A 349 -43.82 5.63 -12.02
N ILE A 350 -43.03 5.75 -10.95
CA ILE A 350 -42.90 6.94 -10.11
C ILE A 350 -41.46 7.45 -10.20
N PHE A 351 -41.30 8.66 -10.71
CA PHE A 351 -40.04 9.40 -10.79
C PHE A 351 -39.96 10.41 -9.65
N THR A 352 -38.82 10.49 -8.97
CA THR A 352 -38.56 11.48 -7.90
C THR A 352 -37.33 12.29 -8.26
N ASN A 353 -37.45 13.62 -8.27
CA ASN A 353 -36.29 14.49 -8.42
C ASN A 353 -35.50 14.52 -7.10
N LYS A 354 -34.30 13.93 -7.06
CA LYS A 354 -33.40 14.03 -5.89
C LYS A 354 -32.41 15.17 -6.01
N ASN A 355 -32.33 15.86 -7.16
CA ASN A 355 -31.52 17.05 -7.33
C ASN A 355 -31.92 18.11 -6.29
N PRO A 356 -30.96 18.91 -5.78
CA PRO A 356 -31.24 20.01 -4.86
C PRO A 356 -31.89 21.23 -5.56
N PHE A 357 -32.14 21.14 -6.88
CA PHE A 357 -32.70 22.20 -7.71
C PHE A 357 -33.90 21.73 -8.55
N PRO A 358 -34.75 22.65 -9.03
CA PRO A 358 -35.85 22.31 -9.93
C PRO A 358 -35.33 21.85 -11.29
N ALA A 359 -35.69 20.64 -11.71
CA ALA A 359 -35.40 20.14 -13.05
C ALA A 359 -36.40 20.74 -14.04
N ARG A 360 -35.92 21.39 -15.11
CA ARG A 360 -36.78 22.07 -16.11
C ARG A 360 -36.78 21.33 -17.44
N ASP A 361 -37.83 21.52 -18.23
CA ASP A 361 -38.02 20.90 -19.55
C ASP A 361 -37.79 19.38 -19.53
N VAL A 362 -38.34 18.70 -18.51
CA VAL A 362 -38.09 17.28 -18.28
C VAL A 362 -38.83 16.44 -19.31
N LYS A 363 -38.09 15.68 -20.11
CA LYS A 363 -38.60 14.67 -21.04
C LYS A 363 -38.28 13.29 -20.49
N ILE A 364 -39.26 12.42 -20.42
CA ILE A 364 -39.11 11.04 -19.93
C ILE A 364 -39.56 10.10 -21.03
N ALA A 365 -38.67 9.20 -21.46
CA ALA A 365 -38.97 8.15 -22.42
C ALA A 365 -38.83 6.78 -21.77
N ILE A 366 -39.94 6.07 -21.61
CA ILE A 366 -40.02 4.74 -20.99
C ILE A 366 -40.12 3.70 -22.10
N ARG A 367 -39.23 2.70 -22.08
CA ARG A 367 -39.20 1.62 -23.06
C ARG A 367 -38.97 0.29 -22.34
N SER A 368 -39.70 -0.74 -22.77
CA SER A 368 -39.33 -2.10 -22.37
C SER A 368 -38.03 -2.49 -23.06
N SER A 369 -37.09 -3.09 -22.34
CA SER A 369 -35.86 -3.59 -22.95
C SER A 369 -35.97 -5.02 -23.48
N SER A 370 -37.13 -5.67 -23.33
CA SER A 370 -37.37 -7.05 -23.74
C SER A 370 -38.68 -7.19 -24.49
N GLN A 371 -38.74 -8.12 -25.45
CA GLN A 371 -39.99 -8.50 -26.11
C GLN A 371 -40.89 -9.37 -25.22
N GLN A 372 -40.39 -9.82 -24.06
CA GLN A 372 -41.12 -10.67 -23.12
C GLN A 372 -42.13 -9.89 -22.25
N VAL A 373 -41.89 -8.61 -22.02
CA VAL A 373 -42.82 -7.69 -21.35
C VAL A 373 -43.05 -6.51 -22.27
N VAL A 374 -44.28 -6.30 -22.69
CA VAL A 374 -44.64 -5.25 -23.64
C VAL A 374 -45.54 -4.25 -22.95
N ILE A 375 -45.28 -2.96 -23.17
CA ILE A 375 -46.18 -1.89 -22.76
C ILE A 375 -47.29 -1.84 -23.82
N ILE A 376 -48.52 -2.17 -23.44
CA ILE A 376 -49.65 -2.24 -24.37
C ILE A 376 -50.55 -1.00 -24.29
N GLU A 377 -50.49 -0.23 -23.19
CA GLU A 377 -51.27 0.99 -22.98
C GLU A 377 -50.56 1.90 -21.97
N GLY A 378 -50.76 3.22 -22.09
CA GLY A 378 -50.24 4.27 -21.19
C GLY A 378 -49.22 5.20 -21.84
N ASP A 379 -48.94 6.32 -21.18
CA ASP A 379 -48.02 7.36 -21.68
C ASP A 379 -46.56 6.95 -21.45
N THR A 380 -45.85 6.65 -22.54
CA THR A 380 -44.42 6.27 -22.53
C THR A 380 -43.47 7.44 -22.77
N ASP A 381 -43.99 8.58 -23.20
CA ASP A 381 -43.23 9.78 -23.51
C ASP A 381 -43.89 10.96 -22.80
N LEU A 382 -43.29 11.41 -21.71
CA LEU A 382 -43.84 12.46 -20.86
C LEU A 382 -43.02 13.74 -21.00
N PHE A 383 -43.71 14.87 -21.07
CA PHE A 383 -43.09 16.19 -20.94
C PHE A 383 -43.62 16.89 -19.70
N ILE A 384 -42.71 17.24 -18.79
CA ILE A 384 -43.03 17.95 -17.56
C ILE A 384 -42.22 19.25 -17.53
N PRO A 385 -42.88 20.43 -17.55
CA PRO A 385 -42.18 21.70 -17.60
C PRO A 385 -41.18 21.90 -16.46
N VAL A 386 -41.57 21.53 -15.23
CA VAL A 386 -40.71 21.62 -14.03
C VAL A 386 -41.07 20.52 -13.02
N ILE A 387 -40.04 19.88 -12.45
CA ILE A 387 -40.17 19.00 -11.27
C ILE A 387 -39.32 19.58 -10.14
N GLN A 388 -39.97 20.00 -9.04
CA GLN A 388 -39.29 20.61 -7.88
C GLN A 388 -38.41 19.58 -7.13
N PRO A 389 -37.41 20.03 -6.36
CA PRO A 389 -36.63 19.16 -5.47
C PRO A 389 -37.54 18.31 -4.57
N GLY A 390 -37.32 17.00 -4.55
CA GLY A 390 -38.09 16.04 -3.77
C GLY A 390 -39.50 15.73 -4.32
N GLN A 391 -39.96 16.43 -5.36
CA GLN A 391 -41.27 16.18 -5.96
C GLN A 391 -41.28 14.87 -6.75
N THR A 392 -42.43 14.20 -6.74
CA THR A 392 -42.68 12.97 -7.49
C THR A 392 -43.66 13.18 -8.63
N ILE A 393 -43.38 12.59 -9.78
CA ILE A 393 -44.31 12.46 -10.91
C ILE A 393 -44.55 10.98 -11.17
N SER A 394 -45.75 10.59 -11.56
CA SER A 394 -46.07 9.20 -11.91
C SER A 394 -46.85 9.09 -13.21
N THR A 395 -46.61 8.01 -13.96
CA THR A 395 -47.43 7.57 -15.10
C THR A 395 -47.95 6.16 -14.85
N GLN A 396 -49.10 5.81 -15.42
CA GLN A 396 -49.68 4.48 -15.32
C GLN A 396 -49.58 3.76 -16.66
N LEU A 397 -49.01 2.56 -16.64
CA LEU A 397 -48.80 1.71 -17.81
C LEU A 397 -49.58 0.40 -17.63
N ARG A 398 -50.04 -0.20 -18.72
CA ARG A 398 -50.48 -1.60 -18.73
C ARG A 398 -49.43 -2.45 -19.40
N LEU A 399 -48.93 -3.42 -18.66
CA LEU A 399 -47.87 -4.31 -19.11
C LEU A 399 -48.46 -5.69 -19.41
N LEU A 400 -48.12 -6.26 -20.56
CA LEU A 400 -48.40 -7.65 -20.88
C LEU A 400 -47.10 -8.44 -20.81
N ALA A 401 -47.04 -9.41 -19.91
CA ALA A 401 -45.95 -10.39 -19.85
C ALA A 401 -46.36 -11.66 -20.59
N ILE A 402 -45.58 -12.08 -21.59
CA ILE A 402 -45.86 -13.34 -22.30
C ILE A 402 -45.59 -14.55 -21.37
N PRO A 403 -46.21 -15.72 -21.60
CA PRO A 403 -46.00 -16.91 -20.76
C PRO A 403 -44.53 -17.27 -20.50
N GLN A 404 -43.68 -17.15 -21.51
CA GLN A 404 -42.25 -17.47 -21.46
C GLN A 404 -41.43 -16.50 -20.60
N ALA A 405 -42.02 -15.39 -20.17
CA ALA A 405 -41.41 -14.44 -19.24
C ALA A 405 -41.47 -14.92 -17.78
N GLY A 406 -42.23 -15.97 -17.48
CA GLY A 406 -42.38 -16.48 -16.11
C GLY A 406 -41.02 -16.80 -15.46
N ASP A 407 -40.91 -16.44 -14.18
CA ASP A 407 -39.72 -16.60 -13.34
C ASP A 407 -38.48 -15.81 -13.82
N THR A 408 -38.68 -14.67 -14.47
CA THR A 408 -37.59 -13.80 -14.93
C THR A 408 -37.67 -12.40 -14.32
N VAL A 409 -36.55 -11.68 -14.28
CA VAL A 409 -36.51 -10.26 -13.92
C VAL A 409 -36.21 -9.46 -15.19
N ILE A 410 -37.11 -8.57 -15.56
CA ILE A 410 -37.02 -7.79 -16.79
C ILE A 410 -36.95 -6.31 -16.44
N PRO A 411 -35.89 -5.59 -16.87
CA PRO A 411 -35.80 -4.16 -16.66
C PRO A 411 -36.70 -3.40 -17.65
N ILE A 412 -37.38 -2.37 -17.15
CA ILE A 412 -37.93 -1.29 -17.96
C ILE A 412 -36.91 -0.16 -17.95
N LYS A 413 -36.42 0.20 -19.14
CA LYS A 413 -35.45 1.29 -19.32
C LYS A 413 -36.17 2.60 -19.43
N THR A 414 -35.72 3.59 -18.67
CA THR A 414 -36.21 4.95 -18.78
C THR A 414 -35.05 5.90 -19.08
N SER A 415 -35.20 6.72 -20.11
CA SER A 415 -34.31 7.83 -20.40
C SER A 415 -34.95 9.14 -19.95
N LEU A 416 -34.20 9.98 -19.24
CA LEU A 416 -34.62 11.31 -18.82
C LEU A 416 -33.69 12.35 -19.43
N GLU A 417 -34.26 13.39 -20.02
CA GLU A 417 -33.54 14.58 -20.51
C GLU A 417 -34.13 15.81 -19.80
N TYR A 418 -33.31 16.60 -19.11
CA TYR A 418 -33.76 17.80 -18.41
C TYR A 418 -32.68 18.88 -18.38
N LYS A 419 -33.05 20.11 -18.03
CA LYS A 419 -32.11 21.21 -17.78
C LYS A 419 -31.83 21.37 -16.29
N ASP A 420 -30.56 21.49 -15.92
CA ASP A 420 -30.13 21.76 -14.55
C ASP A 420 -30.37 23.23 -14.13
N ASP A 421 -29.93 23.59 -12.92
CA ASP A 421 -30.10 24.92 -12.33
C ASP A 421 -29.46 26.05 -13.14
N ILE A 422 -28.40 25.74 -13.90
CA ILE A 422 -27.70 26.66 -14.81
C ILE A 422 -28.19 26.55 -16.26
N GLY A 423 -29.22 25.74 -16.52
CA GLY A 423 -29.88 25.62 -17.82
C GLY A 423 -29.18 24.69 -18.82
N LEU A 424 -28.18 23.91 -18.38
CA LEU A 424 -27.50 22.93 -19.24
C LEU A 424 -28.31 21.64 -19.34
N PRO A 425 -28.37 21.01 -20.52
CA PRO A 425 -29.03 19.72 -20.67
C PRO A 425 -28.25 18.61 -19.95
N VAL A 426 -28.99 17.75 -19.25
CA VAL A 426 -28.53 16.55 -18.55
C VAL A 426 -29.35 15.37 -19.05
N THR A 427 -28.68 14.24 -19.30
CA THR A 427 -29.32 12.99 -19.69
C THR A 427 -29.03 11.93 -18.63
N GLU A 428 -30.07 11.24 -18.16
CA GLU A 428 -29.98 10.12 -17.22
C GLU A 428 -30.68 8.89 -17.79
N THR A 429 -30.20 7.70 -17.43
CA THR A 429 -30.89 6.43 -17.74
C THR A 429 -31.11 5.67 -16.45
N LEU A 430 -32.35 5.24 -16.22
CA LEU A 430 -32.79 4.53 -15.03
C LEU A 430 -33.43 3.20 -15.41
N ASP A 431 -33.05 2.14 -14.70
CA ASP A 431 -33.61 0.80 -14.89
C ASP A 431 -34.58 0.47 -13.76
N ILE A 432 -35.79 0.04 -14.13
CA ILE A 432 -36.83 -0.39 -13.20
C ILE A 432 -37.03 -1.88 -13.37
N ASN A 433 -36.59 -2.66 -12.39
CA ASN A 433 -36.67 -4.11 -12.46
C ASN A 433 -38.07 -4.61 -12.10
N LEU A 434 -38.67 -5.40 -12.98
CA LEU A 434 -39.93 -6.11 -12.74
C LEU A 434 -39.66 -7.61 -12.68
N ALA A 435 -40.02 -8.23 -11.57
CA ALA A 435 -40.04 -9.68 -11.44
C ALA A 435 -41.36 -10.23 -12.02
N VAL A 436 -41.26 -11.09 -13.01
CA VAL A 436 -42.42 -11.73 -13.64
C VAL A 436 -42.62 -13.11 -13.01
N THR A 437 -43.68 -13.29 -12.23
CA THR A 437 -44.03 -14.57 -11.63
C THR A 437 -44.71 -15.46 -12.67
N ALA A 438 -44.31 -16.73 -12.74
CA ALA A 438 -44.99 -17.71 -13.58
C ALA A 438 -46.45 -17.92 -13.12
N ASP A 439 -47.38 -18.05 -14.06
CA ASP A 439 -48.78 -18.39 -13.79
C ASP A 439 -48.92 -19.92 -13.66
N ILE A 440 -48.88 -20.42 -12.42
CA ILE A 440 -48.91 -21.85 -12.12
C ILE A 440 -50.24 -22.18 -11.45
N SER A 441 -51.00 -23.12 -12.04
CA SER A 441 -52.29 -23.57 -11.53
C SER A 441 -52.31 -25.09 -11.40
N ILE A 442 -51.93 -25.59 -10.22
CA ILE A 442 -51.92 -27.03 -9.94
C ILE A 442 -53.30 -27.50 -9.47
N ARG A 443 -53.77 -28.60 -10.07
CA ARG A 443 -54.98 -29.31 -9.62
C ARG A 443 -54.76 -30.80 -9.49
N LEU A 444 -55.44 -31.38 -8.50
CA LEU A 444 -55.58 -32.82 -8.29
C LEU A 444 -56.82 -33.32 -9.05
N ARG A 445 -56.65 -34.34 -9.90
CA ARG A 445 -57.70 -34.99 -10.72
C ARG A 445 -57.68 -36.51 -10.51
N SER A 446 -58.79 -37.18 -10.80
CA SER A 446 -58.90 -38.65 -10.77
C SER A 446 -58.56 -39.32 -9.43
N LEU A 447 -58.67 -38.58 -8.31
CA LEU A 447 -58.32 -39.12 -6.99
C LEU A 447 -59.28 -40.26 -6.60
N ALA A 448 -58.70 -41.41 -6.29
CA ALA A 448 -59.41 -42.58 -5.80
C ALA A 448 -58.61 -43.25 -4.68
N LEU A 449 -59.33 -43.98 -3.84
CA LEU A 449 -58.75 -44.74 -2.72
C LEU A 449 -59.23 -46.19 -2.75
N SER A 450 -58.32 -47.12 -2.46
CA SER A 450 -58.59 -48.56 -2.50
C SER A 450 -57.85 -49.28 -1.36
N PRO A 451 -58.56 -50.07 -0.52
CA PRO A 451 -60.01 -50.24 -0.48
C PRO A 451 -60.73 -49.03 0.17
N GLN A 452 -62.01 -48.81 -0.16
CA GLN A 452 -62.83 -47.77 0.50
C GLN A 452 -63.36 -48.17 1.88
N ARG A 453 -63.46 -49.48 2.13
CA ARG A 453 -63.81 -50.07 3.42
C ARG A 453 -62.61 -50.85 3.92
N VAL A 454 -62.08 -50.45 5.06
CA VAL A 454 -60.75 -50.81 5.55
C VAL A 454 -60.89 -51.40 6.95
N GLN A 455 -60.21 -52.50 7.24
CA GLN A 455 -60.12 -53.03 8.59
C GLN A 455 -58.95 -52.39 9.36
N PRO A 456 -59.01 -52.31 10.70
CA PRO A 456 -57.87 -51.86 11.49
C PRO A 456 -56.59 -52.63 11.13
N GLY A 457 -55.49 -51.93 10.89
CA GLY A 457 -54.20 -52.49 10.48
C GLY A 457 -54.03 -52.76 8.98
N GLU A 458 -55.04 -52.52 8.14
CA GLU A 458 -54.91 -52.62 6.68
C GLU A 458 -54.29 -51.35 6.07
N THR A 459 -53.62 -51.54 4.93
CA THR A 459 -53.06 -50.48 4.09
C THR A 459 -54.11 -49.99 3.09
N VAL A 460 -54.17 -48.67 2.90
CA VAL A 460 -55.02 -48.00 1.90
C VAL A 460 -54.11 -47.32 0.88
N ASP A 461 -54.34 -47.61 -0.39
CA ASP A 461 -53.67 -46.95 -1.50
C ASP A 461 -54.52 -45.77 -2.01
N ILE A 462 -53.89 -44.63 -2.25
CA ILE A 462 -54.45 -43.46 -2.92
C ILE A 462 -53.75 -43.30 -4.26
N ALA A 463 -54.52 -43.26 -5.34
CA ALA A 463 -54.02 -42.98 -6.68
C ALA A 463 -54.73 -41.75 -7.26
N GLY A 464 -54.00 -40.95 -8.03
CA GLY A 464 -54.55 -39.77 -8.69
C GLY A 464 -53.56 -39.09 -9.62
N ASP A 465 -54.02 -38.02 -10.24
CA ASP A 465 -53.25 -37.21 -11.19
C ASP A 465 -53.03 -35.81 -10.64
N VAL A 466 -51.83 -35.27 -10.80
CA VAL A 466 -51.53 -33.85 -10.67
C VAL A 466 -51.44 -33.25 -12.08
N VAL A 467 -52.22 -32.21 -12.35
CA VAL A 467 -52.18 -31.47 -13.60
C VAL A 467 -51.80 -30.01 -13.35
N ASN A 468 -50.97 -29.46 -14.23
CA ASN A 468 -50.71 -28.03 -14.29
C ASN A 468 -51.54 -27.38 -15.39
N GLU A 469 -52.58 -26.66 -15.00
CA GLU A 469 -53.46 -25.91 -15.91
C GLU A 469 -52.97 -24.49 -16.18
N GLY A 470 -51.89 -24.08 -15.52
CA GLY A 470 -51.26 -22.78 -15.73
C GLY A 470 -50.35 -22.77 -16.95
N THR A 471 -49.82 -21.59 -17.25
CA THR A 471 -48.86 -21.36 -18.35
C THR A 471 -47.40 -21.41 -17.90
N GLY A 472 -47.16 -21.47 -16.59
CA GLY A 472 -45.87 -21.54 -15.92
C GLY A 472 -45.45 -22.96 -15.56
N ILE A 473 -44.16 -23.18 -15.29
CA ILE A 473 -43.62 -24.47 -14.88
C ILE A 473 -43.69 -24.61 -13.35
N ALA A 474 -44.36 -25.65 -12.85
CA ALA A 474 -44.31 -26.02 -11.44
C ALA A 474 -43.05 -26.83 -11.15
N ARG A 475 -42.21 -26.38 -10.21
CA ARG A 475 -40.95 -27.03 -9.83
C ARG A 475 -41.08 -27.68 -8.46
N ALA A 476 -40.22 -28.67 -8.22
CA ALA A 476 -40.14 -29.39 -6.95
C ALA A 476 -41.53 -29.79 -6.40
N VAL A 477 -42.33 -30.42 -7.24
CA VAL A 477 -43.69 -30.84 -6.90
C VAL A 477 -43.65 -32.09 -6.03
N TYR A 478 -44.25 -32.02 -4.85
CA TYR A 478 -44.48 -33.12 -3.92
C TYR A 478 -45.97 -33.33 -3.74
N VAL A 479 -46.40 -34.59 -3.65
CA VAL A 479 -47.75 -34.92 -3.19
C VAL A 479 -47.62 -35.64 -1.87
N GLU A 480 -48.33 -35.17 -0.86
CA GLU A 480 -48.25 -35.64 0.51
C GLU A 480 -49.63 -36.02 1.01
N ILE A 481 -49.69 -37.00 1.90
CA ILE A 481 -50.89 -37.31 2.65
C ILE A 481 -50.81 -36.68 4.05
N ASP A 482 -51.85 -35.94 4.42
CA ASP A 482 -52.09 -35.46 5.77
C ASP A 482 -53.43 -36.01 6.28
N GLY A 483 -53.42 -36.64 7.45
CA GLY A 483 -54.58 -37.33 8.00
C GLY A 483 -54.58 -37.29 9.53
N GLN A 484 -55.78 -37.21 10.11
CA GLN A 484 -55.98 -37.30 11.57
C GLN A 484 -56.17 -38.77 11.99
N PRO A 485 -55.90 -39.14 13.25
CA PRO A 485 -56.14 -40.50 13.75
C PRO A 485 -57.52 -41.03 13.36
N PRO A 486 -57.64 -42.29 12.92
CA PRO A 486 -56.70 -43.41 13.05
C PRO A 486 -55.70 -43.54 11.89
N PHE A 487 -55.41 -42.46 11.16
CA PHE A 487 -54.34 -42.44 10.18
C PHE A 487 -52.96 -42.67 10.83
N LYS A 488 -52.17 -43.58 10.25
CA LYS A 488 -50.75 -43.78 10.58
C LYS A 488 -49.94 -43.89 9.30
N VAL A 489 -48.94 -43.02 9.14
CA VAL A 489 -48.00 -43.08 8.01
C VAL A 489 -47.18 -44.37 8.11
N LEU A 490 -47.12 -45.11 7.00
CA LEU A 490 -46.18 -46.21 6.81
C LEU A 490 -45.15 -45.78 5.77
N GLY A 491 -43.89 -45.60 6.17
CA GLY A 491 -42.83 -45.15 5.24
C GLY A 491 -42.82 -43.63 5.00
N GLU A 492 -42.52 -43.21 3.78
CA GLU A 492 -42.50 -41.79 3.40
C GLU A 492 -43.93 -41.29 3.09
N PRO A 493 -44.44 -40.24 3.77
CA PRO A 493 -45.80 -39.73 3.57
C PRO A 493 -45.96 -38.94 2.26
N SER A 494 -44.91 -38.83 1.46
CA SER A 494 -44.86 -37.99 0.28
C SER A 494 -44.19 -38.68 -0.91
N THR A 495 -44.63 -38.29 -2.11
CA THR A 495 -44.08 -38.71 -3.38
C THR A 495 -43.57 -37.49 -4.13
N PHE A 496 -42.29 -37.51 -4.51
CA PHE A 496 -41.69 -36.46 -5.34
C PHE A 496 -42.00 -36.70 -6.82
N ILE A 497 -42.70 -35.76 -7.45
CA ILE A 497 -43.00 -35.77 -8.89
C ILE A 497 -41.89 -35.07 -9.69
N GLY A 498 -41.23 -34.06 -9.09
CA GLY A 498 -40.22 -33.26 -9.79
C GLY A 498 -40.80 -32.01 -10.42
N GLN A 499 -40.81 -31.93 -11.75
CA GLN A 499 -41.30 -30.77 -12.50
C GLN A 499 -42.55 -31.13 -13.30
N ILE A 500 -43.56 -30.26 -13.28
CA ILE A 500 -44.77 -30.39 -14.10
C ILE A 500 -44.89 -29.17 -15.01
N ASN A 501 -44.65 -29.38 -16.30
CA ASN A 501 -44.77 -28.34 -17.33
C ASN A 501 -46.24 -27.93 -17.57
N PRO A 502 -46.50 -26.78 -18.20
CA PRO A 502 -47.84 -26.37 -18.60
C PRO A 502 -48.58 -27.48 -19.36
N SER A 503 -49.83 -27.72 -19.00
CA SER A 503 -50.69 -28.78 -19.55
C SER A 503 -50.20 -30.22 -19.35
N GLN A 504 -49.10 -30.44 -18.61
CA GLN A 504 -48.63 -31.78 -18.27
C GLN A 504 -49.46 -32.40 -17.15
N VAL A 505 -49.67 -33.71 -17.25
CA VAL A 505 -50.32 -34.54 -16.23
C VAL A 505 -49.29 -35.55 -15.70
N ALA A 506 -49.23 -35.71 -14.38
CA ALA A 506 -48.37 -36.69 -13.71
C ALA A 506 -49.20 -37.51 -12.72
N ALA A 507 -49.20 -38.83 -12.90
CA ALA A 507 -49.85 -39.75 -11.96
C ALA A 507 -48.98 -39.93 -10.70
N PHE A 508 -49.63 -40.12 -9.55
CA PHE A 508 -48.99 -40.47 -8.29
C PHE A 508 -49.73 -41.59 -7.58
N THR A 509 -49.01 -42.30 -6.72
CA THR A 509 -49.60 -43.24 -5.77
C THR A 509 -48.96 -43.00 -4.41
N LEU A 510 -49.79 -43.03 -3.37
CA LEU A 510 -49.41 -42.89 -1.98
C LEU A 510 -50.14 -43.96 -1.19
N ASN A 511 -49.63 -44.35 -0.03
CA ASN A 511 -50.33 -45.29 0.84
C ASN A 511 -50.23 -44.89 2.30
N PHE A 512 -51.18 -45.38 3.09
CA PHE A 512 -51.19 -45.20 4.54
C PHE A 512 -51.79 -46.42 5.23
N ILE A 513 -51.53 -46.57 6.52
CA ILE A 513 -52.12 -47.62 7.34
C ILE A 513 -53.18 -47.03 8.25
N VAL A 514 -54.30 -47.75 8.39
CA VAL A 514 -55.29 -47.48 9.43
C VAL A 514 -54.82 -48.12 10.73
N ASP A 515 -54.79 -47.37 11.83
CA ASP A 515 -54.36 -47.86 13.14
C ASP A 515 -55.05 -49.19 13.49
N SER A 516 -54.29 -50.15 14.01
CA SER A 516 -54.79 -51.44 14.49
C SER A 516 -55.89 -51.34 15.55
N GLN A 517 -55.99 -50.21 16.24
CA GLN A 517 -56.99 -49.88 17.26
C GLN A 517 -58.09 -48.93 16.75
N ALA A 518 -58.14 -48.68 15.43
CA ALA A 518 -59.15 -47.84 14.83
C ALA A 518 -60.56 -48.35 15.15
N LYS A 519 -61.43 -47.44 15.59
CA LYS A 519 -62.85 -47.76 15.79
C LYS A 519 -63.56 -47.76 14.43
N PRO A 520 -64.61 -48.58 14.25
CA PRO A 520 -65.45 -48.46 13.07
C PRO A 520 -66.05 -47.05 12.94
N GLY A 521 -65.97 -46.47 11.76
CA GLY A 521 -66.36 -45.08 11.54
C GLY A 521 -65.93 -44.55 10.17
N THR A 522 -66.39 -43.35 9.82
CA THR A 522 -65.99 -42.63 8.60
C THR A 522 -64.88 -41.66 8.95
N TYR A 523 -63.81 -41.68 8.15
CA TYR A 523 -62.62 -40.87 8.37
C TYR A 523 -62.21 -40.13 7.09
N GLU A 524 -61.54 -39.00 7.27
CA GLU A 524 -61.07 -38.15 6.19
C GLU A 524 -59.55 -38.23 6.06
N VAL A 525 -59.07 -38.06 4.84
CA VAL A 525 -57.65 -37.99 4.51
C VAL A 525 -57.43 -36.90 3.47
N ASN A 526 -56.48 -35.99 3.74
CA ASN A 526 -56.16 -34.89 2.86
C ASN A 526 -54.97 -35.26 1.98
N VAL A 527 -55.12 -35.08 0.68
CA VAL A 527 -54.03 -35.15 -0.29
C VAL A 527 -53.62 -33.72 -0.60
N LYS A 528 -52.37 -33.37 -0.32
CA LYS A 528 -51.80 -32.04 -0.49
C LYS A 528 -50.71 -32.10 -1.55
N VAL A 529 -50.77 -31.23 -2.55
CA VAL A 529 -49.65 -30.97 -3.46
C VAL A 529 -48.95 -29.71 -3.00
N VAL A 530 -47.64 -29.80 -2.80
CA VAL A 530 -46.74 -28.68 -2.53
C VAL A 530 -45.84 -28.48 -3.75
N TYR A 531 -45.69 -27.26 -4.22
CA TYR A 531 -44.88 -26.95 -5.39
C TYR A 531 -44.23 -25.57 -5.27
N LYS A 532 -43.18 -25.36 -6.05
CA LYS A 532 -42.44 -24.08 -6.08
C LYS A 532 -42.50 -23.43 -7.45
N ASN A 533 -42.50 -22.09 -7.47
CA ASN A 533 -42.20 -21.33 -8.69
C ASN A 533 -40.68 -21.26 -8.93
N GLY A 534 -40.26 -20.52 -9.95
CA GLY A 534 -38.84 -20.38 -10.25
C GLY A 534 -38.06 -19.39 -9.39
N PHE A 535 -38.73 -18.58 -8.58
CA PHE A 535 -38.10 -17.78 -7.52
C PHE A 535 -37.94 -18.55 -6.20
N GLY A 536 -38.52 -19.76 -6.12
CA GLY A 536 -38.45 -20.62 -4.94
C GLY A 536 -39.60 -20.45 -3.96
N ASP A 537 -40.58 -19.58 -4.26
CA ASP A 537 -41.78 -19.43 -3.44
C ASP A 537 -42.61 -20.71 -3.48
N GLU A 538 -43.12 -21.11 -2.32
CA GLU A 538 -43.87 -22.34 -2.13
C GLU A 538 -45.38 -22.10 -2.15
N PHE A 539 -46.09 -22.95 -2.88
CA PHE A 539 -47.54 -22.93 -3.04
C PHE A 539 -48.11 -24.32 -2.75
N GLN A 540 -49.40 -24.36 -2.42
CA GLN A 540 -50.08 -25.60 -2.09
C GLN A 540 -51.50 -25.67 -2.66
N ALA A 541 -51.90 -26.86 -3.06
CA ALA A 541 -53.27 -27.20 -3.42
C ALA A 541 -53.65 -28.50 -2.69
N SER A 542 -54.90 -28.66 -2.26
CA SER A 542 -55.32 -29.87 -1.54
C SER A 542 -56.71 -30.36 -1.95
N ARG A 543 -56.94 -31.66 -1.74
CA ARG A 543 -58.24 -32.32 -1.88
C ARG A 543 -58.43 -33.35 -0.75
N THR A 544 -59.62 -33.37 -0.18
CA THR A 544 -60.00 -34.32 0.88
C THR A 544 -60.71 -35.53 0.27
N LEU A 545 -60.35 -36.71 0.75
CA LEU A 545 -60.99 -37.99 0.46
C LEU A 545 -61.55 -38.63 1.73
N VAL A 546 -62.51 -39.53 1.58
CA VAL A 546 -63.25 -40.16 2.69
C VAL A 546 -63.17 -41.68 2.59
N TYR A 547 -62.89 -42.37 3.70
CA TYR A 547 -62.87 -43.83 3.79
C TYR A 547 -63.60 -44.31 5.05
N GLN A 548 -64.01 -45.60 5.05
CA GLN A 548 -64.73 -46.19 6.16
C GLN A 548 -63.91 -47.30 6.82
N VAL A 549 -63.76 -47.24 8.14
CA VAL A 549 -63.19 -48.33 8.93
C VAL A 549 -64.31 -49.28 9.35
N VAL A 550 -64.14 -50.57 9.08
CA VAL A 550 -65.10 -51.64 9.40
C VAL A 550 -64.51 -52.64 10.40
N GLU A 551 -65.38 -53.36 11.11
CA GLU A 551 -64.96 -54.28 12.17
C GLU A 551 -64.20 -55.50 11.61
N ARG A 552 -63.11 -55.91 12.28
CA ARG A 552 -62.29 -57.07 11.87
C ARG A 552 -63.03 -58.37 12.20
N GLN A 553 -63.40 -59.16 11.18
CA GLN A 553 -64.03 -60.47 11.41
C GLN A 553 -63.01 -61.50 11.93
N GLN A 554 -63.24 -62.05 13.12
CA GLN A 554 -62.44 -63.16 13.68
C GLN A 554 -63.03 -64.51 13.24
N THR A 555 -62.32 -65.26 12.39
CA THR A 555 -62.68 -66.64 12.06
C THR A 555 -62.30 -67.55 13.24
N SER A 556 -63.30 -68.02 13.99
CA SER A 556 -63.10 -68.98 15.09
C SER A 556 -63.00 -70.39 14.50
N ILE A 557 -61.86 -71.08 14.68
CA ILE A 557 -61.70 -72.50 14.34
C ILE A 557 -62.35 -73.34 15.45
N ILE A 558 -63.37 -74.14 15.12
CA ILE A 558 -64.05 -75.05 16.07
C ILE A 558 -63.38 -76.44 16.00
N LEU A 559 -62.86 -76.94 17.12
CA LEU A 559 -62.35 -78.31 17.28
C LEU A 559 -63.50 -79.30 17.65
N PRO A 560 -63.54 -80.56 17.16
CA PRO A 560 -64.61 -81.53 17.45
C PRO A 560 -64.45 -82.26 18.81
N GLN A 561 -65.57 -82.53 19.50
CA GLN A 561 -65.68 -83.29 20.75
C GLN A 561 -65.87 -84.82 20.53
N PRO A 562 -65.49 -85.70 21.49
CA PRO A 562 -65.53 -87.16 21.34
C PRO A 562 -66.92 -87.78 21.60
N ALA A 563 -67.19 -88.91 20.91
CA ALA A 563 -68.48 -89.62 20.88
C ALA A 563 -68.76 -90.48 22.13
N SER A 564 -70.04 -90.55 22.52
CA SER A 564 -70.61 -91.32 23.61
C SER A 564 -71.01 -92.75 23.20
N SER A 565 -70.83 -93.72 24.10
CA SER A 565 -71.19 -95.14 23.94
C SER A 565 -72.57 -95.47 24.54
N SER A 566 -73.35 -96.31 23.86
CA SER A 566 -74.76 -96.62 24.15
C SER A 566 -74.99 -97.65 25.28
N PRO A 567 -76.11 -97.60 26.03
CA PRO A 567 -76.48 -98.60 27.03
C PRO A 567 -77.24 -99.81 26.45
N VAL A 568 -76.96 -101.02 26.95
CA VAL A 568 -77.60 -102.30 26.55
C VAL A 568 -78.86 -102.57 27.39
N ASN A 569 -79.92 -103.07 26.75
CA ASN A 569 -81.28 -103.24 27.27
C ASN A 569 -81.42 -104.40 28.31
N PRO A 570 -81.98 -104.17 29.52
CA PRO A 570 -82.08 -105.17 30.59
C PRO A 570 -83.01 -106.37 30.30
N LEU A 571 -83.86 -106.32 29.26
CA LEU A 571 -84.71 -107.45 28.84
C LEU A 571 -83.91 -108.65 28.28
N ILE A 572 -82.71 -108.40 27.73
CA ILE A 572 -81.86 -109.46 27.15
C ILE A 572 -81.15 -110.27 28.26
N VAL A 573 -80.88 -109.65 29.41
CA VAL A 573 -80.24 -110.30 30.57
C VAL A 573 -81.19 -111.28 31.27
N LEU A 574 -82.50 -110.97 31.33
CA LEU A 574 -83.49 -111.83 32.00
C LEU A 574 -83.80 -113.13 31.23
N LEU A 575 -83.76 -113.08 29.89
CA LEU A 575 -83.98 -114.24 29.01
C LEU A 575 -82.85 -115.28 29.09
N VAL A 576 -81.61 -114.83 29.31
CA VAL A 576 -80.44 -115.72 29.44
C VAL A 576 -80.45 -116.47 30.79
N VAL A 577 -80.89 -115.81 31.86
CA VAL A 577 -80.98 -116.42 33.21
C VAL A 577 -82.09 -117.47 33.30
N ALA A 578 -83.25 -117.23 32.67
CA ALA A 578 -84.35 -118.19 32.63
C ALA A 578 -84.01 -119.47 31.85
N ALA A 579 -83.29 -119.35 30.73
CA ALA A 579 -82.84 -120.48 29.93
C ALA A 579 -81.80 -121.35 30.67
N ALA A 580 -80.89 -120.73 31.43
CA ALA A 580 -79.91 -121.45 32.24
C ALA A 580 -80.55 -122.23 33.40
N LEU A 581 -81.56 -121.68 34.06
CA LEU A 581 -82.32 -122.37 35.13
C LEU A 581 -83.10 -123.58 34.62
N ALA A 582 -83.72 -123.48 33.44
CA ALA A 582 -84.44 -124.60 32.82
C ALA A 582 -83.51 -125.77 32.44
N ALA A 583 -82.30 -125.46 31.96
CA ALA A 583 -81.29 -126.47 31.59
C ALA A 583 -80.75 -127.24 32.80
N VAL A 584 -80.55 -126.56 33.94
CA VAL A 584 -80.09 -127.20 35.19
C VAL A 584 -81.17 -128.15 35.75
N ILE A 585 -82.44 -127.76 35.73
CA ILE A 585 -83.56 -128.60 36.19
C ILE A 585 -83.71 -129.88 35.34
N LEU A 586 -83.48 -129.79 34.03
CA LEU A 586 -83.52 -130.93 33.10
C LEU A 586 -82.36 -131.92 33.34
N ILE A 587 -81.18 -131.43 33.69
CA ILE A 587 -80.00 -132.28 33.96
C ILE A 587 -80.13 -132.99 35.31
N VAL A 588 -80.65 -132.32 36.34
CA VAL A 588 -80.88 -132.93 37.67
C VAL A 588 -81.97 -134.01 37.61
N ARG A 589 -83.03 -133.83 36.82
CA ARG A 589 -84.07 -134.87 36.62
C ARG A 589 -83.56 -136.12 35.90
N ARG A 590 -82.54 -136.02 35.04
CA ARG A 590 -81.98 -137.18 34.33
C ARG A 590 -81.02 -138.03 35.17
N ARG A 591 -80.47 -137.51 36.27
CA ARG A 591 -79.58 -138.27 37.17
C ARG A 591 -80.29 -139.05 38.28
N GLY A 592 -81.57 -138.77 38.58
CA GLY A 592 -82.30 -139.40 39.69
C GLY A 592 -83.15 -140.64 39.37
N ARG A 593 -83.20 -141.14 38.13
CA ARG A 593 -84.05 -142.29 37.75
C ARG A 593 -83.37 -143.31 36.82
N ARG A 594 -82.08 -143.55 37.06
CA ARG A 594 -81.39 -144.79 36.65
C ARG A 594 -80.72 -145.53 37.82
N GLU A 595 -81.20 -145.25 39.04
CA GLU A 595 -81.16 -146.14 40.20
C GLU A 595 -82.61 -146.41 40.64
N ALA A 596 -83.32 -147.22 39.84
CA ALA A 596 -84.51 -148.01 40.19
C ALA A 596 -85.06 -148.61 38.87
N GLY A 597 -84.55 -149.77 38.47
CA GLY A 597 -84.99 -150.53 37.30
C GLY A 597 -83.87 -150.82 36.32
#